data_AF-A0A930Z3V2-F1
#
_entry.id   AF-A0A930Z3V2-F1
#
_cell.length_a   1.000
_cell.length_b   1.000
_cell.length_c   1.000
_cell.angle_alpha   90.00
_cell.angle_beta   90.00
_cell.angle_gamma   90.00
#
_symmetry.space_group_name_H-M   'P 1'
#
loop_
_entity.id
_entity.type
_entity.pdbx_description
1 polymer ?
#
loop_
_entity_poly.entity_id
_entity_poly.type
_entity_poly.pdbx_seq_one_letter_code
_entity_poly.pdbx_strand_id
1 'polypeptide(L)'
;MEVDTLACPGCQQRPVCESRPTPLVNEISSFHELDDGTPILVRPLLYSDRYQLAENYQHLTDESRRLRFFSARKQLSDDDLEYLTNIDYDNHFAWAAFALDAPEDRGVGVARYIRDPTRTTLAEAAVTVLDAYQHRGLGTLLLQLLADQAQRNGITTLVSYVLWDNQEVLDGLSEAGALIEPDEPGIARVEIGIPDPEEPSRTSWFRTTLRHFAGATRVVLGNRREPYAD
;
A
#
# COMPACT_ATOMS: atom_id res chain seq x y z
N MET A 1 9.25 -12.27 -28.94
CA MET A 1 9.38 -13.34 -27.95
C MET A 1 8.04 -13.40 -27.23
N GLU A 2 7.25 -14.42 -27.56
CA GLU A 2 5.98 -14.72 -26.90
C GLU A 2 6.25 -15.06 -25.44
N VAL A 3 5.54 -14.38 -24.53
CA VAL A 3 5.55 -14.71 -23.11
C VAL A 3 4.55 -15.85 -22.92
N ASP A 4 5.10 -16.99 -22.53
CA ASP A 4 4.40 -18.26 -22.32
C ASP A 4 3.36 -18.12 -21.20
N THR A 5 2.09 -18.20 -21.58
CA THR A 5 0.94 -18.25 -20.68
C THR A 5 0.86 -19.61 -20.01
N LEU A 6 1.78 -19.89 -19.08
CA LEU A 6 1.68 -21.08 -18.24
C LEU A 6 0.59 -20.87 -17.20
N ALA A 7 -0.50 -21.62 -17.40
CA ALA A 7 -1.64 -21.73 -16.53
C ALA A 7 -1.21 -21.98 -15.08
N CYS A 8 -1.69 -21.14 -14.17
CA CYS A 8 -1.48 -21.29 -12.73
C CYS A 8 -2.15 -22.61 -12.26
N PRO A 9 -1.39 -23.58 -11.71
CA PRO A 9 -1.93 -24.85 -11.23
C PRO A 9 -2.71 -24.61 -9.92
N GLY A 10 -3.94 -24.13 -10.06
CA GLY A 10 -4.82 -23.75 -8.95
C GLY A 10 -6.15 -23.08 -9.36
N CYS A 11 -6.29 -22.58 -10.60
CA CYS A 11 -7.51 -21.85 -11.05
C CYS A 11 -8.77 -22.74 -11.17
N GLN A 12 -8.70 -24.06 -11.01
CA GLN A 12 -9.83 -24.95 -11.34
C GLN A 12 -10.99 -24.96 -10.31
N GLN A 13 -10.90 -24.22 -9.20
CA GLN A 13 -11.88 -24.35 -8.09
C GLN A 13 -12.45 -23.03 -7.53
N ARG A 14 -12.31 -21.88 -8.21
CA ARG A 14 -12.86 -20.61 -7.69
C ARG A 14 -13.67 -19.83 -8.73
N PRO A 15 -14.83 -19.24 -8.36
CA PRO A 15 -15.74 -18.57 -9.28
C PRO A 15 -15.28 -17.16 -9.71
N VAL A 16 -14.06 -16.73 -9.37
CA VAL A 16 -13.48 -15.47 -9.83
C VAL A 16 -12.13 -15.74 -10.53
N CYS A 17 -12.17 -16.53 -11.62
CA CYS A 17 -11.10 -16.57 -12.64
C CYS A 17 -11.55 -15.88 -13.96
N GLU A 18 -12.59 -15.04 -13.96
CA GLU A 18 -13.13 -14.46 -15.19
C GLU A 18 -12.92 -12.93 -15.30
N SER A 19 -11.81 -12.56 -15.95
CA SER A 19 -11.48 -11.24 -16.52
C SER A 19 -11.50 -10.04 -15.55
N ARG A 20 -10.37 -9.58 -15.03
CA ARG A 20 -9.45 -8.66 -15.75
C ARG A 20 -8.09 -8.55 -15.04
N PRO A 21 -6.97 -8.88 -15.71
CA PRO A 21 -5.68 -8.30 -15.30
C PRO A 21 -4.84 -7.69 -16.44
N THR A 22 -4.74 -8.27 -17.64
CA THR A 22 -3.74 -7.82 -18.63
C THR A 22 -4.01 -6.42 -19.22
N PRO A 23 -5.26 -6.04 -19.60
CA PRO A 23 -5.51 -4.70 -20.14
C PRO A 23 -5.32 -3.61 -19.09
N LEU A 24 -5.88 -3.79 -17.88
CA LEU A 24 -5.75 -2.82 -16.78
C LEU A 24 -4.30 -2.62 -16.38
N VAL A 25 -3.53 -3.70 -16.20
CA VAL A 25 -2.11 -3.60 -15.86
C VAL A 25 -1.38 -2.78 -16.91
N ASN A 26 -1.58 -3.04 -18.20
CA ASN A 26 -0.91 -2.29 -19.25
C ASN A 26 -1.36 -0.82 -19.33
N GLU A 27 -2.63 -0.53 -19.04
CA GLU A 27 -3.20 0.82 -19.14
C GLU A 27 -2.72 1.77 -18.05
N ILE A 28 -2.52 1.27 -16.83
CA ILE A 28 -2.20 2.12 -15.67
C ILE A 28 -0.81 1.83 -15.05
N SER A 29 0.00 0.99 -15.68
CA SER A 29 1.42 0.86 -15.34
C SER A 29 2.18 2.14 -15.69
N SER A 30 3.19 2.47 -14.89
CA SER A 30 4.02 3.65 -15.11
C SER A 30 5.46 3.42 -14.67
N PHE A 31 6.40 4.01 -15.41
CA PHE A 31 7.82 4.02 -15.07
C PHE A 31 8.16 5.32 -14.34
N HIS A 32 8.96 5.20 -13.29
CA HIS A 32 9.42 6.29 -12.45
C HIS A 32 10.91 6.15 -12.20
N GLU A 33 11.53 7.25 -11.81
CA GLU A 33 12.92 7.30 -11.35
C GLU A 33 12.92 7.87 -9.93
N LEU A 34 13.60 7.19 -8.99
CA LEU A 34 13.78 7.69 -7.63
C LEU A 34 14.84 8.80 -7.58
N ASP A 35 14.95 9.48 -6.44
CA ASP A 35 15.89 10.61 -6.26
C ASP A 35 17.37 10.23 -6.50
N ASP A 36 17.71 8.94 -6.35
CA ASP A 36 19.05 8.39 -6.57
C ASP A 36 19.27 7.83 -7.99
N GLY A 37 18.28 7.99 -8.89
CA GLY A 37 18.32 7.47 -10.25
C GLY A 37 17.82 6.03 -10.41
N THR A 38 17.38 5.37 -9.33
CA THR A 38 16.89 3.98 -9.40
C THR A 38 15.62 3.89 -10.27
N PRO A 39 15.62 3.06 -11.33
CA PRO A 39 14.45 2.89 -12.20
C PRO A 39 13.40 1.98 -11.57
N ILE A 40 12.18 2.47 -11.44
CA ILE A 40 11.04 1.77 -10.81
C ILE A 40 9.91 1.60 -11.82
N LEU A 41 9.41 0.36 -11.96
CA LEU A 41 8.12 0.08 -12.56
C LEU A 41 7.05 0.00 -11.47
N VAL A 42 5.99 0.79 -11.57
CA VAL A 42 4.80 0.67 -10.72
C VAL A 42 3.64 0.13 -11.56
N ARG A 43 3.02 -0.95 -11.08
CA ARG A 43 1.83 -1.55 -11.71
C ARG A 43 0.83 -2.08 -10.68
N PRO A 44 -0.43 -2.36 -11.05
CA PRO A 44 -1.38 -2.96 -10.12
C PRO A 44 -0.85 -4.31 -9.63
N LEU A 45 -1.07 -4.61 -8.35
CA LEU A 45 -0.78 -5.91 -7.74
C LEU A 45 -1.72 -6.96 -8.34
N LEU A 46 -1.16 -8.11 -8.70
CA LEU A 46 -1.87 -9.24 -9.28
C LEU A 46 -1.94 -10.42 -8.31
N TYR A 47 -2.93 -11.29 -8.52
CA TYR A 47 -3.00 -12.57 -7.78
C TYR A 47 -1.73 -13.42 -7.97
N SER A 48 -1.10 -13.36 -9.15
CA SER A 48 0.16 -14.06 -9.44
C SER A 48 1.36 -13.55 -8.62
N ASP A 49 1.27 -12.35 -8.04
CA ASP A 49 2.35 -11.76 -7.22
C ASP A 49 2.42 -12.36 -5.83
N ARG A 50 1.48 -13.25 -5.47
CA ARG A 50 1.38 -13.91 -4.16
C ARG A 50 2.70 -14.46 -3.65
N TYR A 51 3.44 -15.18 -4.48
CA TYR A 51 4.71 -15.79 -4.08
C TYR A 51 5.79 -14.74 -3.82
N GLN A 52 5.91 -13.74 -4.72
CA GLN A 52 6.88 -12.67 -4.55
C GLN A 52 6.53 -11.79 -3.33
N LEU A 53 5.24 -11.57 -3.06
CA LEU A 53 4.78 -10.85 -1.86
C LEU A 53 5.19 -11.59 -0.58
N ALA A 54 5.03 -12.92 -0.55
CA ALA A 54 5.45 -13.76 0.57
C ALA A 54 6.97 -13.71 0.79
N GLU A 55 7.75 -13.77 -0.29
CA GLU A 55 9.21 -13.68 -0.26
C GLU A 55 9.68 -12.31 0.22
N ASN A 56 9.14 -11.22 -0.34
CA ASN A 56 9.47 -9.86 0.05
C ASN A 56 9.18 -9.59 1.54
N TYR A 57 8.12 -10.18 2.09
CA TYR A 57 7.83 -10.10 3.51
C TYR A 57 8.94 -10.71 4.39
N GLN A 58 9.62 -11.75 3.90
CA GLN A 58 10.75 -12.37 4.59
C GLN A 58 12.00 -11.48 4.61
N HIS A 59 12.11 -10.54 3.67
CA HIS A 59 13.20 -9.57 3.61
C HIS A 59 13.01 -8.33 4.49
N LEU A 60 11.80 -8.12 5.02
CA LEU A 60 11.55 -7.02 5.97
C LEU A 60 12.25 -7.27 7.31
N THR A 61 12.77 -6.21 7.92
CA THR A 61 13.20 -6.21 9.32
C THR A 61 12.01 -6.46 10.26
N ASP A 62 12.29 -6.93 11.48
CA ASP A 62 11.23 -7.13 12.49
C ASP A 62 10.54 -5.81 12.87
N GLU A 63 11.27 -4.69 12.81
CA GLU A 63 10.71 -3.35 12.95
C GLU A 63 9.74 -3.01 11.81
N SER A 64 10.16 -3.18 10.55
CA SER A 64 9.29 -2.98 9.38
C SER A 64 8.05 -3.88 9.41
N ARG A 65 8.17 -5.14 9.87
CA ARG A 65 7.02 -6.04 10.08
C ARG A 65 6.10 -5.56 11.18
N ARG A 66 6.66 -5.16 12.33
CA ARG A 66 5.91 -4.64 13.48
C ARG A 66 5.13 -3.39 13.11
N LEU A 67 5.75 -2.42 12.43
CA LEU A 67 5.08 -1.19 11.99
C LEU A 67 3.92 -1.50 11.03
N ARG A 68 4.11 -2.49 10.15
CA ARG A 68 3.16 -2.80 9.10
C ARG A 68 1.99 -3.68 9.54
N PHE A 69 2.20 -4.62 10.47
CA PHE A 69 1.20 -5.62 10.89
C PHE A 69 0.94 -5.65 12.40
N PHE A 70 1.50 -4.71 13.17
CA PHE A 70 1.49 -4.69 14.64
C PHE A 70 1.98 -5.98 15.31
N SER A 71 2.66 -6.83 14.55
CA SER A 71 3.19 -8.10 15.00
C SER A 71 4.43 -8.42 14.18
N ALA A 72 5.46 -8.95 14.84
CA ALA A 72 6.65 -9.45 14.18
C ALA A 72 6.45 -10.90 13.69
N ARG A 73 5.29 -11.20 13.09
CA ARG A 73 5.04 -12.54 12.52
C ARG A 73 6.13 -12.83 11.49
N LYS A 74 6.75 -14.01 11.57
CA LYS A 74 7.84 -14.37 10.66
C LYS A 74 7.39 -14.57 9.21
N GLN A 75 6.10 -14.85 9.00
CA GLN A 75 5.52 -15.15 7.71
C GLN A 75 4.06 -14.71 7.64
N LEU A 76 3.60 -14.40 6.42
CA LEU A 76 2.18 -14.27 6.11
C LEU A 76 1.55 -15.66 6.00
N SER A 77 0.31 -15.80 6.51
CA SER A 77 -0.48 -17.01 6.31
C SER A 77 -1.05 -17.07 4.89
N ASP A 78 -1.56 -18.24 4.49
CA ASP A 78 -2.25 -18.37 3.21
C ASP A 78 -3.52 -17.51 3.13
N ASP A 79 -4.21 -17.31 4.25
CA ASP A 79 -5.38 -16.44 4.32
C ASP A 79 -4.98 -14.96 4.18
N ASP A 80 -3.85 -14.56 4.79
CA ASP A 80 -3.31 -13.20 4.60
C ASP A 80 -2.97 -12.97 3.13
N LEU A 81 -2.24 -13.90 2.51
CA LEU A 81 -1.86 -13.81 1.11
C LEU A 81 -3.08 -13.83 0.18
N GLU A 82 -4.11 -14.61 0.50
CA GLU A 82 -5.38 -14.62 -0.23
C GLU A 82 -6.03 -13.25 -0.17
N TYR A 83 -6.22 -12.74 1.04
CA TYR A 83 -6.81 -11.42 1.26
C TYR A 83 -6.01 -10.31 0.57
N LEU A 84 -4.69 -10.38 0.63
CA LEU A 84 -3.80 -9.34 0.15
C LEU A 84 -3.69 -9.28 -1.38
N THR A 85 -4.04 -10.35 -2.09
CA THR A 85 -3.80 -10.50 -3.54
C THR A 85 -5.07 -10.75 -4.37
N ASN A 86 -6.13 -11.28 -3.77
CA ASN A 86 -7.43 -11.45 -4.40
C ASN A 86 -8.28 -10.19 -4.19
N ILE A 87 -8.03 -9.18 -5.03
CA ILE A 87 -8.56 -7.82 -4.88
C ILE A 87 -9.46 -7.42 -6.07
N ASP A 88 -10.41 -6.51 -5.84
CA ASP A 88 -11.42 -6.10 -6.83
C ASP A 88 -11.05 -4.84 -7.64
N TYR A 89 -9.93 -4.19 -7.29
CA TYR A 89 -9.42 -2.95 -7.89
C TYR A 89 -10.32 -1.71 -7.74
N ASP A 90 -11.38 -1.81 -6.93
CA ASP A 90 -12.29 -0.70 -6.63
C ASP A 90 -12.34 -0.43 -5.13
N ASN A 91 -12.81 -1.38 -4.33
CA ASN A 91 -12.86 -1.27 -2.88
C ASN A 91 -11.58 -1.76 -2.22
N HIS A 92 -10.87 -2.69 -2.83
CA HIS A 92 -9.54 -3.13 -2.43
C HIS A 92 -8.62 -2.98 -3.63
N PHE A 93 -7.65 -2.07 -3.53
CA PHE A 93 -6.70 -1.78 -4.60
C PHE A 93 -5.28 -1.76 -4.05
N ALA A 94 -4.31 -2.24 -4.83
CA ALA A 94 -2.90 -2.17 -4.48
C ALA A 94 -2.00 -1.89 -5.68
N TRP A 95 -1.03 -1.00 -5.50
CA TRP A 95 0.14 -0.80 -6.35
C TRP A 95 1.29 -1.67 -5.86
N ALA A 96 2.03 -2.26 -6.79
CA ALA A 96 3.30 -2.92 -6.55
C ALA A 96 4.41 -2.22 -7.35
N ALA A 97 5.53 -1.92 -6.67
CA ALA A 97 6.73 -1.34 -7.26
C ALA A 97 7.80 -2.41 -7.45
N PHE A 98 8.47 -2.37 -8.60
CA PHE A 98 9.51 -3.29 -9.02
C PHE A 98 10.75 -2.49 -9.40
N ALA A 99 11.90 -2.84 -8.84
CA ALA A 99 13.18 -2.23 -9.19
C ALA A 99 13.77 -2.94 -10.41
N LEU A 100 14.04 -2.19 -11.47
CA LEU A 100 14.47 -2.73 -12.78
C LEU A 100 15.99 -2.91 -12.89
N ASP A 101 16.73 -2.36 -11.93
CA ASP A 101 18.18 -2.51 -11.79
C ASP A 101 18.57 -3.71 -10.89
N ALA A 102 17.58 -4.33 -10.25
CA ALA A 102 17.76 -5.52 -9.43
C ALA A 102 17.56 -6.81 -10.24
N PRO A 103 18.25 -7.92 -9.88
CA PRO A 103 17.94 -9.23 -10.45
C PRO A 103 16.47 -9.61 -10.22
N GLU A 104 15.87 -10.23 -11.24
CA GLU A 104 14.52 -10.86 -11.19
C GLU A 104 13.33 -9.91 -11.03
N ASP A 105 13.44 -8.63 -11.42
CA ASP A 105 12.38 -7.62 -11.26
C ASP A 105 11.80 -7.68 -9.84
N ARG A 106 12.69 -7.49 -8.85
CA ARG A 106 12.32 -7.67 -7.46
C ARG A 106 11.25 -6.65 -7.08
N GLY A 107 10.13 -7.12 -6.53
CA GLY A 107 9.16 -6.26 -5.87
C GLY A 107 9.78 -5.58 -4.66
N VAL A 108 9.72 -4.25 -4.60
CA VAL A 108 10.42 -3.43 -3.59
C VAL A 108 9.49 -2.60 -2.73
N GLY A 109 8.22 -2.52 -3.11
CA GLY A 109 7.20 -1.87 -2.28
C GLY A 109 5.79 -2.17 -2.75
N VAL A 110 4.85 -2.02 -1.82
CA VAL A 110 3.42 -2.16 -2.06
C VAL A 110 2.68 -1.06 -1.33
N ALA A 111 1.80 -0.34 -2.01
CA ALA A 111 0.82 0.54 -1.37
C ALA A 111 -0.58 0.09 -1.69
N ARG A 112 -1.49 0.15 -0.73
CA ARG A 112 -2.87 -0.30 -0.91
C ARG A 112 -3.86 0.55 -0.16
N TYR A 113 -5.09 0.55 -0.63
CA TYR A 113 -6.23 1.01 0.15
C TYR A 113 -7.33 -0.04 0.24
N ILE A 114 -8.11 0.03 1.31
CA ILE A 114 -9.33 -0.75 1.53
C ILE A 114 -10.44 0.23 1.92
N ARG A 115 -11.48 0.34 1.08
CA ARG A 115 -12.62 1.25 1.27
C ARG A 115 -13.42 0.85 2.52
N ASP A 116 -13.82 1.85 3.32
CA ASP A 116 -14.74 1.64 4.43
C ASP A 116 -16.11 1.20 3.88
N PRO A 117 -16.68 0.07 4.33
CA PRO A 117 -17.91 -0.48 3.77
C PRO A 117 -19.15 0.36 4.08
N THR A 118 -19.05 1.27 5.06
CA THR A 118 -20.15 2.14 5.51
C THR A 118 -19.97 3.59 5.09
N ARG A 119 -18.72 4.07 5.07
CA ARG A 119 -18.34 5.43 4.68
C ARG A 119 -17.55 5.36 3.39
N THR A 120 -18.25 5.21 2.27
CA THR A 120 -17.66 4.88 0.97
C THR A 120 -16.68 5.92 0.40
N THR A 121 -16.66 7.14 0.95
CA THR A 121 -15.68 8.19 0.62
C THR A 121 -14.36 8.07 1.39
N LEU A 122 -14.27 7.13 2.34
CA LEU A 122 -13.08 6.87 3.15
C LEU A 122 -12.47 5.53 2.74
N ALA A 123 -11.13 5.46 2.72
CA ALA A 123 -10.41 4.21 2.61
C ALA A 123 -9.22 4.16 3.55
N GLU A 124 -9.01 3.02 4.18
CA GLU A 124 -7.80 2.78 4.94
C GLU A 124 -6.64 2.58 3.97
N ALA A 125 -5.55 3.34 4.12
CA ALA A 125 -4.38 3.30 3.26
C ALA A 125 -3.17 2.77 4.01
N ALA A 126 -2.29 2.11 3.25
CA ALA A 126 -1.03 1.60 3.76
C ALA A 126 0.04 1.57 2.69
N VAL A 127 1.30 1.65 3.11
CA VAL A 127 2.45 1.36 2.26
C VAL A 127 3.48 0.51 3.00
N THR A 128 4.23 -0.29 2.26
CA THR A 128 5.35 -1.09 2.75
C THR A 128 6.45 -0.98 1.72
N VAL A 129 7.66 -0.66 2.16
CA VAL A 129 8.84 -0.55 1.31
C VAL A 129 9.92 -1.41 1.94
N LEU A 130 10.58 -2.23 1.12
CA LEU A 130 11.74 -3.01 1.58
C LEU A 130 12.79 -2.07 2.16
N ASP A 131 13.41 -2.47 3.27
CA ASP A 131 14.32 -1.60 4.03
C ASP A 131 15.45 -1.01 3.16
N ALA A 132 15.95 -1.77 2.17
CA ALA A 132 16.96 -1.32 1.22
C ALA A 132 16.52 -0.15 0.31
N TYR A 133 15.21 0.05 0.13
CA TYR A 133 14.60 1.07 -0.73
C TYR A 133 13.89 2.18 0.08
N GLN A 134 13.93 2.11 1.41
CA GLN A 134 13.44 3.19 2.26
C GLN A 134 14.32 4.45 2.13
N HIS A 135 13.75 5.60 2.47
CA HIS A 135 14.40 6.93 2.36
C HIS A 135 14.86 7.34 0.95
N ARG A 136 14.38 6.65 -0.10
CA ARG A 136 14.62 6.99 -1.52
C ARG A 136 13.41 7.61 -2.23
N GLY A 137 12.41 8.04 -1.46
CA GLY A 137 11.16 8.62 -2.00
C GLY A 137 10.11 7.60 -2.48
N LEU A 138 10.41 6.30 -2.53
CA LEU A 138 9.51 5.27 -3.04
C LEU A 138 8.16 5.20 -2.31
N GLY A 139 8.16 5.26 -0.97
CA GLY A 139 6.91 5.23 -0.19
C GLY A 139 6.00 6.41 -0.52
N THR A 140 6.57 7.61 -0.64
CA THR A 140 5.85 8.83 -1.02
C THR A 140 5.28 8.72 -2.45
N LEU A 141 6.07 8.22 -3.40
CA LEU A 141 5.63 7.97 -4.77
C LEU A 141 4.43 7.02 -4.81
N LEU A 142 4.54 5.88 -4.13
CA LEU A 142 3.49 4.87 -4.07
C LEU A 142 2.19 5.43 -3.46
N LEU A 143 2.30 6.24 -2.42
CA LEU A 143 1.16 6.88 -1.78
C LEU A 143 0.49 7.96 -2.66
N GLN A 144 1.27 8.69 -3.46
CA GLN A 144 0.71 9.64 -4.44
C GLN A 144 -0.13 8.90 -5.49
N LEU A 145 0.45 7.85 -6.09
CA LEU A 145 -0.26 7.02 -7.06
C LEU A 145 -1.49 6.34 -6.44
N LEU A 146 -1.39 5.96 -5.17
CA LEU A 146 -2.51 5.37 -4.44
C LEU A 146 -3.65 6.38 -4.24
N ALA A 147 -3.33 7.62 -3.88
CA ALA A 147 -4.32 8.68 -3.71
C ALA A 147 -5.01 9.04 -5.03
N ASP A 148 -4.25 9.14 -6.12
CA ASP A 148 -4.80 9.39 -7.46
C ASP A 148 -5.80 8.30 -7.86
N GLN A 149 -5.46 7.03 -7.60
CA GLN A 149 -6.35 5.91 -7.89
C GLN A 149 -7.58 5.89 -6.96
N ALA A 150 -7.40 6.19 -5.67
CA ALA A 150 -8.49 6.28 -4.71
C ALA A 150 -9.50 7.37 -5.14
N GLN A 151 -9.00 8.53 -5.57
CA GLN A 151 -9.84 9.62 -6.08
C GLN A 151 -10.63 9.24 -7.32
N ARG A 152 -10.02 8.54 -8.28
CA ARG A 152 -10.74 8.00 -9.47
C ARG A 152 -11.87 7.06 -9.09
N ASN A 153 -11.73 6.36 -7.96
CA ASN A 153 -12.73 5.47 -7.41
C ASN A 153 -13.68 6.19 -6.41
N GLY A 154 -13.66 7.52 -6.35
CA GLY A 154 -14.59 8.31 -5.53
C GLY A 154 -14.28 8.33 -4.03
N ILE A 155 -13.08 7.94 -3.63
CA ILE A 155 -12.58 8.10 -2.27
C ILE A 155 -11.98 9.51 -2.15
N THR A 156 -12.38 10.24 -1.11
CA THR A 156 -11.91 11.62 -0.87
C THR A 156 -10.97 11.72 0.32
N THR A 157 -10.94 10.69 1.17
CA THR A 157 -10.17 10.70 2.41
C THR A 157 -9.45 9.37 2.60
N LEU A 158 -8.14 9.43 2.75
CA LEU A 158 -7.35 8.29 3.21
C LEU A 158 -7.27 8.31 4.73
N VAL A 159 -7.42 7.13 5.32
CA VAL A 159 -7.36 6.89 6.76
C VAL A 159 -6.17 5.99 7.02
N SER A 160 -5.46 6.21 8.10
CA SER A 160 -4.48 5.24 8.58
C SER A 160 -4.39 5.24 10.10
N TYR A 161 -3.71 4.22 10.61
CA TYR A 161 -3.49 4.01 12.02
C TYR A 161 -1.99 3.98 12.28
N VAL A 162 -1.54 4.84 13.18
CA VAL A 162 -0.13 5.02 13.54
C VAL A 162 0.02 4.71 15.03
N LEU A 163 1.10 4.03 15.42
CA LEU A 163 1.41 3.83 16.82
C LEU A 163 1.63 5.18 17.50
N TRP A 164 1.04 5.36 18.69
CA TRP A 164 1.16 6.59 19.46
C TRP A 164 2.61 6.87 19.89
N ASP A 165 3.47 5.86 19.97
CA ASP A 165 4.89 6.04 20.30
C ASP A 165 5.73 6.63 19.15
N ASN A 166 5.24 6.60 17.91
CA ASN A 166 5.90 7.15 16.74
C ASN A 166 5.65 8.67 16.63
N GLN A 167 6.10 9.41 17.64
CA GLN A 167 5.87 10.85 17.77
C GLN A 167 6.45 11.63 16.58
N GLU A 168 7.60 11.23 16.03
CA GLU A 168 8.20 11.90 14.86
C GLU A 168 7.27 11.92 13.64
N VAL A 169 6.62 10.79 13.36
CA VAL A 169 5.64 10.69 12.28
C VAL A 169 4.37 11.48 12.60
N LEU A 170 3.86 11.38 13.82
CA LEU A 170 2.64 12.07 14.24
C LEU A 170 2.82 13.60 14.20
N ASP A 171 3.95 14.11 14.68
CA ASP A 171 4.29 15.52 14.64
C ASP A 171 4.36 16.01 13.19
N GLY A 172 5.06 15.27 12.32
CA GLY A 172 5.15 15.63 10.90
C GLY A 172 3.81 15.58 10.15
N LEU A 173 2.95 14.61 10.47
CA LEU A 173 1.59 14.53 9.92
C LEU A 173 0.73 15.72 10.39
N SER A 174 0.83 16.08 11.68
CA SER A 174 0.15 17.22 12.28
C SER A 174 0.60 18.54 11.66
N GLU A 175 1.91 18.76 11.54
CA GLU A 175 2.50 19.94 10.90
C GLU A 175 2.08 20.08 9.43
N ALA A 176 1.93 18.95 8.73
CA ALA A 176 1.46 18.92 7.35
C ALA A 176 -0.07 19.12 7.24
N GLY A 177 -0.80 19.18 8.35
CA GLY A 177 -2.24 19.47 8.40
C GLY A 177 -3.16 18.25 8.37
N ALA A 178 -2.65 17.05 8.67
CA ALA A 178 -3.50 15.86 8.84
C ALA A 178 -4.33 15.96 10.13
N LEU A 179 -5.55 15.42 10.11
CA LEU A 179 -6.36 15.29 11.32
C LEU A 179 -5.88 14.05 12.08
N ILE A 180 -5.47 14.23 13.34
CA ILE A 180 -4.99 13.15 14.20
C ILE A 180 -5.93 13.04 15.41
N GLU A 181 -6.53 11.87 15.58
CA GLU A 181 -7.43 11.57 16.69
C GLU A 181 -6.95 10.31 17.43
N PRO A 182 -7.06 10.25 18.78
CA PRO A 182 -6.89 8.99 19.49
C PRO A 182 -7.93 7.96 19.04
N ASP A 183 -7.52 6.70 18.89
CA ASP A 183 -8.42 5.58 18.60
C ASP A 183 -8.33 4.55 19.73
N GLU A 184 -7.77 3.37 19.48
CA GLU A 184 -7.50 2.37 20.52
C GLU A 184 -6.28 2.78 21.39
N PRO A 185 -6.12 2.20 22.60
CA PRO A 185 -4.97 2.48 23.46
C PRO A 185 -3.64 2.31 22.72
N GLY A 186 -2.86 3.38 22.65
CA GLY A 186 -1.57 3.38 21.95
C GLY A 186 -1.64 3.53 20.42
N ILE A 187 -2.80 3.87 19.87
CA ILE A 187 -3.01 4.07 18.42
C ILE A 187 -3.65 5.44 18.14
N ALA A 188 -3.09 6.14 17.16
CA ALA A 188 -3.67 7.33 16.56
C ALA A 188 -4.32 7.00 15.22
N ARG A 189 -5.55 7.47 15.01
CA ARG A 189 -6.20 7.54 13.70
C ARG A 189 -5.78 8.83 13.01
N VAL A 190 -5.29 8.71 11.79
CA VAL A 190 -4.87 9.82 10.95
C VAL A 190 -5.79 9.88 9.73
N GLU A 191 -6.40 11.04 9.48
CA GLU A 191 -7.18 11.30 8.27
C GLU A 191 -6.48 12.33 7.36
N ILE A 192 -6.34 11.95 6.10
CA ILE A 192 -5.66 12.71 5.05
C ILE A 192 -6.67 12.96 3.93
N GLY A 193 -7.13 14.19 3.78
CA GLY A 193 -7.98 14.58 2.66
C GLY A 193 -7.19 14.56 1.35
N ILE A 194 -7.71 13.88 0.33
CA ILE A 194 -7.12 13.90 -1.00
C ILE A 194 -7.49 15.24 -1.65
N PRO A 195 -6.52 16.06 -2.07
CA PRO A 195 -6.81 17.36 -2.67
C PRO A 195 -7.56 17.22 -3.99
N ASP A 196 -8.42 18.19 -4.28
CA ASP A 196 -9.05 18.29 -5.59
C ASP A 196 -7.96 18.54 -6.66
N PRO A 197 -7.93 17.78 -7.77
CA PRO A 197 -6.98 18.01 -8.87
C PRO A 197 -7.08 19.42 -9.46
N GLU A 198 -8.21 20.11 -9.30
CA GLU A 198 -8.42 21.50 -9.73
C GLU A 198 -7.80 22.53 -8.76
N GLU A 199 -7.27 22.11 -7.61
CA GLU A 199 -6.61 22.98 -6.61
C GLU A 199 -5.10 22.66 -6.42
N PRO A 200 -4.20 22.98 -7.39
CA PRO A 200 -2.77 22.66 -7.32
C PRO A 200 -2.01 23.28 -6.14
N SER A 201 -2.53 24.36 -5.56
CA SER A 201 -1.98 24.99 -4.35
C SER A 201 -1.96 24.04 -3.15
N ARG A 202 -2.77 22.98 -3.19
CA ARG A 202 -2.84 21.92 -2.18
C ARG A 202 -1.90 20.74 -2.43
N THR A 203 -1.22 20.69 -3.57
CA THR A 203 -0.32 19.57 -3.90
C THR A 203 0.95 19.58 -3.05
N SER A 204 1.44 20.76 -2.62
CA SER A 204 2.68 20.86 -1.83
C SER A 204 2.53 20.31 -0.41
N TRP A 205 1.47 20.70 0.32
CA TRP A 205 1.21 20.14 1.66
C TRP A 205 0.92 18.66 1.58
N PHE A 206 0.10 18.22 0.60
CA PHE A 206 -0.27 16.83 0.45
C PHE A 206 0.96 15.94 0.22
N ARG A 207 1.91 16.37 -0.61
CA ARG A 207 3.19 15.68 -0.79
C ARG A 207 4.01 15.59 0.50
N THR A 208 4.02 16.65 1.31
CA THR A 208 4.68 16.63 2.63
C THR A 208 3.98 15.67 3.59
N THR A 209 2.64 15.68 3.65
CA THR A 209 1.87 14.71 4.45
C THR A 209 2.18 13.28 4.03
N LEU A 210 2.19 13.00 2.73
CA LEU A 210 2.50 11.67 2.21
C LEU A 210 3.94 11.23 2.51
N ARG A 211 4.89 12.17 2.63
CA ARG A 211 6.26 11.87 3.04
C ARG A 211 6.33 11.40 4.49
N HIS A 212 5.65 12.09 5.41
CA HIS A 212 5.55 11.63 6.79
C HIS A 212 4.77 10.32 6.88
N PHE A 213 3.73 10.18 6.05
CA PHE A 213 2.90 8.98 5.98
C PHE A 213 3.67 7.74 5.50
N ALA A 214 4.64 7.90 4.59
CA ALA A 214 5.48 6.81 4.11
C ALA A 214 6.36 6.18 5.22
N GLY A 215 6.64 6.93 6.30
CA GLY A 215 7.35 6.42 7.48
C GLY A 215 6.42 5.80 8.55
N ALA A 216 5.11 5.81 8.32
CA ALA A 216 4.10 5.63 9.37
C ALA A 216 3.32 4.31 9.33
N THR A 217 3.37 3.59 8.20
CA THR A 217 2.15 2.98 7.66
C THR A 217 1.90 1.51 8.00
N ARG A 218 0.63 1.18 8.22
CA ARG A 218 0.04 -0.13 8.58
C ARG A 218 -1.04 -0.54 7.59
N VAL A 219 -1.27 -1.85 7.37
CA VAL A 219 -2.60 -2.38 6.92
C VAL A 219 -3.27 -3.12 8.08
N VAL A 220 -4.54 -2.80 8.36
CA VAL A 220 -5.50 -3.68 9.02
C VAL A 220 -5.92 -4.73 7.99
N LEU A 221 -5.43 -5.97 8.11
CA LEU A 221 -6.05 -7.07 7.37
C LEU A 221 -7.47 -7.25 7.90
N GLY A 222 -8.43 -7.31 6.98
CA GLY A 222 -9.86 -7.16 7.21
C GLY A 222 -10.40 -7.75 8.52
N ASN A 223 -11.36 -7.00 9.08
CA ASN A 223 -12.19 -7.25 10.26
C ASN A 223 -11.50 -7.11 11.62
N ARG A 224 -11.81 -5.99 12.29
CA ARG A 224 -11.67 -5.77 13.74
C ARG A 224 -12.21 -6.99 14.51
N ARG A 225 -11.37 -7.94 14.92
CA ARG A 225 -11.79 -9.00 15.85
C ARG A 225 -10.76 -9.48 16.86
N GLU A 226 -9.50 -9.04 16.84
CA GLU A 226 -8.59 -9.41 17.93
C GLU A 226 -7.92 -8.19 18.55
N PRO A 227 -8.21 -7.89 19.83
CA PRO A 227 -7.38 -6.98 20.59
C PRO A 227 -6.00 -7.62 20.73
N TYR A 228 -4.96 -6.80 20.57
CA TYR A 228 -3.56 -7.18 20.72
C TYR A 228 -3.37 -8.07 21.95
N ALA A 229 -3.07 -9.35 21.73
CA ALA A 229 -2.57 -10.22 22.77
C ALA A 229 -1.06 -9.97 22.90
N ASP A 230 -0.65 -9.67 24.13
CA ASP A 230 0.73 -9.40 24.57
C ASP A 230 1.75 -10.46 24.11
#